data_AF-A0A856MKB9-F1
#
_entry.id   AF-A0A856MKB9-F1
#
_cell.length_a   1.000
_cell.length_b   1.000
_cell.length_c   1.000
_cell.angle_alpha   90.00
_cell.angle_beta   90.00
_cell.angle_gamma   90.00
#
_symmetry.space_group_name_H-M   'P 1'
#
loop_
_entity.id
_entity.type
_entity.pdbx_description
1 polymer ?
#
loop_
_entity_poly.entity_id
_entity_poly.type
_entity_poly.pdbx_seq_one_letter_code
_entity_poly.pdbx_strand_id
1 'polypeptide(L)' 'MSEQKPLSPWKYKPWWCQPWSILLTGVTLMGGSWVIFKIVWLTILVSVPVLTWMGFFLIIWPQLMIRSGVLESYEDQA' A
#
# COMPACT_ATOMS: atom_id res chain seq x y z
N MET A 1 -18.15 -9.77 26.58
CA MET A 1 -17.05 -10.27 25.73
C MET A 1 -16.42 -9.05 25.10
N SER A 2 -15.21 -8.64 25.52
CA SER A 2 -14.51 -7.53 24.87
C SER A 2 -14.11 -7.99 23.49
N GLU A 3 -14.75 -7.40 22.48
CA GLU A 3 -14.42 -7.58 21.08
C GLU A 3 -13.01 -7.02 20.86
N GLN A 4 -12.03 -7.92 20.78
CA GLN A 4 -10.63 -7.57 20.58
C GLN A 4 -10.52 -6.96 19.18
N LYS A 5 -10.56 -5.62 19.11
CA LYS A 5 -10.55 -4.88 17.86
C LYS A 5 -9.27 -5.27 17.11
N PRO A 6 -9.35 -5.78 15.87
CA PRO A 6 -8.14 -6.17 15.16
C PRO A 6 -7.25 -4.94 15.01
N LEU A 7 -6.06 -4.98 15.62
CA LEU A 7 -5.06 -3.94 15.50
C LEU A 7 -4.76 -3.73 14.02
N SER A 8 -5.29 -2.64 13.46
CA SER A 8 -5.15 -2.39 12.03
C SER A 8 -3.93 -1.49 11.81
N PRO A 9 -2.88 -1.99 11.13
CA PRO A 9 -1.64 -1.24 10.92
C PRO A 9 -1.81 0.07 10.15
N TRP A 10 -2.97 0.23 9.49
CA TRP A 10 -3.33 1.38 8.68
C TRP A 10 -3.94 2.54 9.48
N LYS A 11 -4.27 2.35 10.76
CA LYS A 11 -4.85 3.42 11.60
C LYS A 11 -3.82 4.44 12.07
N TYR A 12 -2.56 4.02 12.21
CA TYR A 12 -1.46 4.87 12.68
C TYR A 12 -0.67 5.51 11.52
N LYS A 13 -1.03 5.20 10.27
CA LYS A 13 -0.35 5.70 9.06
C LYS A 13 -1.09 6.92 8.50
N PRO A 14 -0.39 7.98 8.04
CA PRO A 14 -1.05 9.10 7.36
C PRO A 14 -1.84 8.64 6.14
N TRP A 15 -2.93 9.37 5.83
CA TRP A 15 -3.87 9.07 4.75
C TRP A 15 -3.20 8.83 3.37
N TRP A 16 -2.09 9.50 3.11
CA TRP A 16 -1.33 9.35 1.85
C TRP A 16 -0.71 7.95 1.67
N CYS A 17 -0.53 7.21 2.77
CA CYS A 17 0.09 5.89 2.77
C CYS A 17 -0.94 4.75 2.93
N GLN A 18 -2.23 5.03 2.75
CA GLN A 18 -3.28 4.01 2.80
C GLN A 18 -3.34 3.16 1.52
N PRO A 19 -3.94 1.95 1.58
CA PRO A 19 -4.00 1.03 0.44
C PRO A 19 -4.63 1.70 -0.78
N TRP A 20 -5.68 2.48 -0.54
CA TRP A 20 -6.39 3.23 -1.56
C TRP A 20 -5.52 4.29 -2.23
N SER A 21 -4.72 5.04 -1.47
CA SER A 21 -3.80 6.05 -2.02
C SER A 21 -2.73 5.40 -2.91
N ILE A 22 -2.17 4.27 -2.47
CA ILE A 22 -1.19 3.49 -3.26
C ILE A 22 -1.82 2.95 -4.55
N LEU A 23 -3.03 2.39 -4.47
CA LEU A 23 -3.80 1.94 -5.63
C LEU A 23 -4.10 3.08 -6.60
N LEU A 24 -4.59 4.21 -6.11
CA LEU A 24 -4.96 5.36 -6.93
C LEU A 24 -3.73 5.93 -7.65
N THR A 25 -2.60 6.01 -6.95
CA THR A 25 -1.33 6.44 -7.54
C THR A 25 -0.88 5.49 -8.64
N GLY A 26 -0.89 4.17 -8.39
CA GLY A 26 -0.52 3.17 -9.38
C GLY A 26 -1.43 3.16 -10.61
N VAL A 27 -2.75 3.20 -10.41
CA VAL A 27 -3.75 3.26 -11.49
C VAL A 27 -3.63 4.56 -12.29
N THR A 28 -3.38 5.69 -11.64
CA THR A 28 -3.17 6.99 -12.33
C THR A 28 -1.89 6.97 -13.15
N LEU A 29 -0.81 6.39 -12.63
CA LEU A 29 0.45 6.28 -13.35
C LEU A 29 0.33 5.35 -14.56
N MET A 30 -0.29 4.18 -14.38
CA MET A 30 -0.54 3.21 -15.45
C MET A 30 -1.51 3.77 -16.51
N GLY A 31 -2.63 4.34 -16.07
CA GLY A 31 -3.64 4.94 -16.95
C GLY A 31 -3.14 6.18 -17.67
N GLY A 32 -2.44 7.08 -16.98
CA GLY A 32 -1.82 8.27 -17.55
C GLY A 32 -0.74 7.91 -18.58
N SER A 33 0.10 6.92 -18.28
CA SER A 33 1.09 6.40 -19.24
C SER A 33 0.43 5.85 -20.50
N TRP A 34 -0.68 5.12 -20.36
CA TRP A 34 -1.42 4.59 -21.51
C TRP A 34 -2.05 5.71 -22.35
N VAL A 35 -2.71 6.69 -21.72
CA VAL A 35 -3.41 7.78 -22.40
C VAL A 35 -2.45 8.67 -23.19
N ILE A 36 -1.26 8.94 -22.65
CA ILE A 36 -0.27 9.83 -23.28
C ILE A 36 0.49 9.12 -24.40
N PHE A 37 0.99 7.90 -24.17
CA PHE A 37 1.91 7.27 -25.11
C PHE A 37 1.23 6.32 -26.10
N LYS A 38 0.07 5.72 -25.78
CA LYS A 38 -0.57 4.62 -26.55
C LYS A 38 0.40 3.49 -26.97
N ILE A 39 1.56 3.38 -26.33
CA ILE A 39 2.60 2.38 -26.60
C ILE A 39 2.54 1.36 -25.48
N VAL A 40 1.97 0.19 -25.79
CA VAL A 40 1.79 -0.93 -24.84
C VAL A 40 3.11 -1.32 -24.17
N TRP A 41 4.22 -1.26 -24.90
CA TRP A 41 5.55 -1.62 -24.41
C TRP A 41 6.04 -0.71 -23.26
N LEU A 42 5.78 0.59 -23.38
CA LEU A 42 6.13 1.56 -22.34
C LEU A 42 5.27 1.34 -21.10
N THR A 43 3.98 1.05 -21.29
CA THR A 43 3.07 0.78 -20.17
C THR A 43 3.46 -0.47 -19.40
N ILE A 44 3.96 -1.52 -20.08
CA ILE A 44 4.49 -2.72 -19.42
C ILE A 44 5.77 -2.39 -18.64
N LEU A 45 6.69 -1.61 -19.22
CA LEU A 45 7.91 -1.20 -18.54
C LEU A 45 7.62 -0.41 -17.25
N VAL A 46 6.62 0.48 -17.29
CA VAL A 46 6.19 1.29 -16.14
C VAL A 46 5.35 0.49 -15.14
N SER A 47 4.56 -0.48 -15.60
CA SER A 47 3.69 -1.28 -14.71
C SER A 47 4.49 -2.20 -13.79
N VAL A 48 5.62 -2.74 -14.24
CA VAL A 48 6.47 -3.64 -13.43
C VAL A 48 6.93 -2.99 -12.11
N PRO A 49 7.61 -1.82 -12.11
CA PRO A 49 8.03 -1.17 -10.87
C PRO A 49 6.83 -0.68 -10.04
N VAL A 50 5.74 -0.22 -10.69
CA VAL A 50 4.52 0.20 -9.99
C VAL A 50 3.87 -0.96 -9.24
N LEU A 51 3.70 -2.12 -9.89
CA LEU A 51 3.16 -3.33 -9.27
C LEU A 51 4.08 -3.87 -8.18
N THR A 52 5.40 -3.81 -8.40
CA THR A 52 6.39 -4.19 -7.38
C THR A 52 6.27 -3.31 -6.14
N TRP A 53 6.17 -2.00 -6.33
CA TRP A 53 5.97 -1.03 -5.25
C TRP A 53 4.64 -1.26 -4.52
N MET A 54 3.55 -1.42 -5.26
CA MET A 54 2.22 -1.70 -4.69
C MET A 54 2.21 -3.02 -3.91
N GLY A 55 2.77 -4.09 -4.48
CA GLY A 55 2.86 -5.40 -3.83
C GLY A 55 3.70 -5.34 -2.55
N PHE A 56 4.81 -4.60 -2.56
CA PHE A 56 5.64 -4.40 -1.38
C PHE A 56 4.86 -3.72 -0.24
N PHE A 57 4.17 -2.61 -0.52
CA PHE A 57 3.43 -1.89 0.52
C PHE A 57 2.15 -2.59 0.97
N LEU A 58 1.45 -3.28 0.06
CA LEU A 58 0.18 -3.94 0.38
C LEU A 58 0.35 -5.31 1.02
N ILE A 59 1.44 -6.03 0.72
CA ILE A 59 1.64 -7.41 1.18
C ILE A 59 2.79 -7.48 2.18
N ILE A 60 3.98 -7.02 1.80
CA ILE A 60 5.20 -7.18 2.62
C ILE A 60 5.11 -6.31 3.87
N TRP A 61 4.75 -5.04 3.74
CA TRP A 61 4.67 -4.12 4.88
C TRP A 61 3.71 -4.56 5.99
N PRO A 62 2.43 -4.92 5.73
CA PRO A 62 1.54 -5.38 6.81
C PRO A 62 2.02 -6.70 7.42
N GLN A 63 2.59 -7.62 6.64
CA GLN A 63 3.16 -8.86 7.16
C GLN A 63 4.32 -8.59 8.12
N LEU A 64 5.21 -7.64 7.78
CA LEU A 64 6.31 -7.24 8.65
C LEU A 64 5.81 -6.58 9.94
N MET A 65 4.81 -5.71 9.85
CA MET A 65 4.22 -5.03 11.02
C MET A 65 3.50 -5.99 11.97
N ILE A 66 2.79 -6.98 11.43
CA ILE A 66 2.12 -8.00 12.23
C ILE A 66 3.18 -8.87 12.93
N ARG A 67 4.25 -9.24 12.23
CA ARG A 67 5.34 -10.06 12.80
C ARG A 67 6.21 -9.32 13.81
N SER A 68 6.40 -8.01 13.65
CA SER A 68 7.25 -7.21 14.54
C SER A 68 6.60 -6.91 15.89
N GLY A 69 5.28 -7.10 16.04
CA GLY A 69 4.54 -6.76 17.25
C GLY A 69 4.50 -5.25 17.53
N VAL A 70 4.97 -4.39 16.61
CA VAL A 70 5.09 -2.94 16.85
C VAL A 70 3.72 -2.27 17.04
N LEU A 71 2.65 -2.91 16.57
CA LEU A 71 1.28 -2.48 16.81
C LEU A 71 0.91 -2.48 18.30
N GLU A 72 1.44 -3.44 19.06
CA GLU A 72 1.21 -3.55 20.50
C GLU A 72 1.90 -2.40 21.25
N SER A 73 3.14 -2.04 20.85
CA SER A 73 3.82 -0.87 21.38
C SER A 73 3.13 0.46 21.03
N TYR A 74 2.38 0.55 19.92
CA TYR A 74 1.63 1.75 19.57
C TYR A 74 0.32 1.91 20.36
N GLU A 75 -0.34 0.82 20.76
CA GLU A 75 -1.50 0.86 21.67
C GLU A 75 -1.08 1.21 23.10
N ASP A 76 0.05 0.69 23.59
CA ASP A 76 0.54 0.98 24.94
C ASP A 76 0.92 2.46 25.13
N GLN A 77 1.18 3.17 24.03
CA GLN A 77 1.52 4.61 24.01
C GLN A 77 0.30 5.53 23.81
N ALA A 78 -0.91 4.99 23.58
CA ALA A 78 -2.14 5.74 23.24
C ALA A 78 -3.11 5.84 24.41
#